data_AF-A0A7C4GHD0-F1
#
_entry.id   AF-A0A7C4GHD0-F1
#
_cell.length_a   1.000
_cell.length_b   1.000
_cell.length_c   1.000
_cell.angle_alpha   90.00
_cell.angle_beta   90.00
_cell.angle_gamma   90.00
#
_symmetry.space_group_name_H-M   'P 1'
#
loop_
_entity.id
_entity.type
_entity.pdbx_description
1 polymer ?
#
loop_
_entity_poly.entity_id
_entity_poly.type
_entity_poly.pdbx_seq_one_letter_code
_entity_poly.pdbx_strand_id
1 'polypeptide(L)'
;MESLVQQFRSHLGHKRLKELEDTWLELIEADVGLEQLMVLADLVVRWGSAGEAAALLSVLAGSLRDRKRYREELSVLRRQAELAGDDAALARDIAACILRLYPDEPLVPRLLQKAGLGYGQPLKQSLEAMDRYLALLPGTAVFDAENGPGIVSSIDLLFDRVKVRFTANVQSWDTPVAARRLRPSPADGFFTLAAREPATLAQLVEADPGRVVALYLRDIGHPAGIAEIRAGLRQVVSAEGWDAFWARARKGIAGNRHIEVLTSPTRTYQWREKPVQATEADRSPDRAATPGADASWLAGADVEELVHAYEMLTSAAARRKFIQTLASVRAGERDELLARLFRVGRDSRARATIEELLVEIRPEAWDAVLRSSLTGYRQHPEPFIWLVENYGRLTGVSPRGLLSRIVDLLEHETFKKLWTRLRKLLAGDKYRLVAAALEETDEAEAARLLERIRRSRGIEPFRKDEIAALFGAKFPALVKDDSGPVVWSSVAGIEQ
;
A
#
# COMPACT_ATOMS: atom_id res chain seq x y z
N MET A 1 -18.16 -4.09 -28.68
CA MET A 1 -17.32 -4.33 -27.48
C MET A 1 -18.04 -3.89 -26.19
N GLU A 2 -18.26 -2.59 -25.95
CA GLU A 2 -18.97 -2.12 -24.73
C GLU A 2 -20.37 -2.70 -24.56
N SER A 3 -21.10 -2.90 -25.67
CA SER A 3 -22.42 -3.53 -25.68
C SER A 3 -22.41 -4.99 -25.17
N LEU A 4 -21.43 -5.81 -25.56
CA LEU A 4 -21.30 -7.21 -25.13
C LEU A 4 -20.91 -7.30 -23.64
N VAL A 5 -20.01 -6.42 -23.18
CA VAL A 5 -19.64 -6.33 -21.75
C VAL A 5 -20.85 -5.97 -20.89
N GLN A 6 -21.70 -5.05 -21.38
CA GLN A 6 -22.93 -4.67 -20.68
C GLN A 6 -23.98 -5.80 -20.69
N GLN A 7 -24.11 -6.53 -21.81
CA GLN A 7 -24.97 -7.71 -21.89
C GLN A 7 -24.51 -8.81 -20.94
N PHE A 8 -23.22 -9.12 -20.90
CA PHE A 8 -22.64 -10.09 -19.96
C PHE A 8 -22.97 -9.75 -18.50
N ARG A 9 -22.78 -8.47 -18.11
CA ARG A 9 -23.13 -7.99 -16.76
C ARG A 9 -24.64 -8.10 -16.48
N SER A 10 -25.47 -7.81 -17.47
CA SER A 10 -26.93 -7.96 -17.38
C SER A 10 -27.34 -9.42 -17.16
N HIS A 11 -26.79 -10.35 -17.94
CA HIS A 11 -27.07 -11.79 -17.80
C HIS A 11 -26.63 -12.33 -16.44
N LEU A 12 -25.47 -11.90 -15.94
CA LEU A 12 -24.99 -12.24 -14.61
C LEU A 12 -25.96 -11.74 -13.52
N GLY A 13 -26.40 -10.48 -13.61
CA GLY A 13 -27.35 -9.89 -12.65
C GLY A 13 -28.71 -10.59 -12.63
N HIS A 14 -29.17 -11.09 -13.78
CA HIS A 14 -30.44 -11.83 -13.92
C HIS A 14 -30.29 -13.34 -13.76
N LYS A 15 -29.08 -13.85 -13.43
CA LYS A 15 -28.77 -15.29 -13.28
C LYS A 15 -29.14 -16.13 -14.51
N ARG A 16 -28.96 -15.57 -15.70
CA ARG A 16 -29.20 -16.22 -16.99
C ARG A 16 -27.93 -16.91 -17.46
N LEU A 17 -27.66 -18.10 -16.92
CA LEU A 17 -26.36 -18.78 -17.08
C LEU A 17 -26.07 -19.19 -18.53
N LYS A 18 -27.08 -19.66 -19.26
CA LYS A 18 -26.90 -20.07 -20.66
C LYS A 18 -26.55 -18.87 -21.54
N GLU A 19 -27.29 -17.79 -21.41
CA GLU A 19 -27.04 -16.55 -22.15
C GLU A 19 -25.71 -15.89 -21.73
N LEU A 20 -25.29 -16.08 -20.47
CA LEU A 20 -23.98 -15.65 -19.98
C LEU A 20 -22.85 -16.41 -20.69
N GLU A 21 -22.97 -17.72 -20.85
CA GLU A 21 -22.01 -18.56 -21.58
C GLU A 21 -21.95 -18.19 -23.06
N ASP A 22 -23.10 -17.99 -23.71
CA ASP A 22 -23.17 -17.55 -25.11
C ASP A 22 -22.46 -16.19 -25.29
N THR A 23 -22.77 -15.22 -24.42
CA THR A 23 -22.11 -13.90 -24.45
C THR A 23 -20.61 -14.00 -24.17
N TRP A 24 -20.19 -14.93 -23.31
CA TRP A 24 -18.77 -15.16 -23.03
C TRP A 24 -18.01 -15.66 -24.26
N LEU A 25 -18.60 -16.58 -25.02
CA LEU A 25 -18.03 -17.07 -26.28
C LEU A 25 -17.92 -15.92 -27.29
N GLU A 26 -18.96 -15.10 -27.44
CA GLU A 26 -18.93 -13.92 -28.31
C GLU A 26 -17.82 -12.93 -27.90
N LEU A 27 -17.60 -12.73 -26.59
CA LEU A 27 -16.51 -11.89 -26.07
C LEU A 27 -15.11 -12.47 -26.39
N ILE A 28 -14.95 -13.79 -26.37
CA ILE A 28 -13.69 -14.46 -26.73
C ILE A 28 -13.43 -14.37 -28.24
N GLU A 29 -14.47 -14.57 -29.05
CA GLU A 29 -14.41 -14.45 -30.50
C GLU A 29 -14.09 -13.01 -30.93
N ALA A 30 -14.66 -12.02 -30.25
CA ALA A 30 -14.40 -10.60 -30.48
C ALA A 30 -13.03 -10.10 -29.97
N ASP A 31 -12.22 -10.95 -29.36
CA ASP A 31 -10.86 -10.67 -28.84
C ASP A 31 -10.76 -9.38 -28.01
N VAL A 32 -11.64 -9.27 -27.01
CA VAL A 32 -11.82 -8.06 -26.16
C VAL A 32 -10.62 -7.76 -25.24
N GLY A 33 -9.58 -8.58 -25.30
CA GLY A 33 -8.37 -8.47 -24.49
C GLY A 33 -8.46 -9.25 -23.18
N LEU A 34 -7.35 -9.89 -22.80
CA LEU A 34 -7.27 -10.77 -21.63
C LEU A 34 -7.65 -10.06 -20.33
N GLU A 35 -7.15 -8.85 -20.09
CA GLU A 35 -7.42 -8.13 -18.84
C GLU A 35 -8.91 -7.91 -18.62
N GLN A 36 -9.64 -7.52 -19.67
CA GLN A 36 -11.09 -7.28 -19.60
C GLN A 36 -11.85 -8.58 -19.33
N LEU A 37 -11.44 -9.69 -19.97
CA LEU A 37 -12.03 -11.02 -19.75
C LEU A 37 -11.78 -11.50 -18.31
N MET A 38 -10.57 -11.31 -17.77
CA MET A 38 -10.23 -11.66 -16.39
C MET A 38 -11.05 -10.87 -15.38
N VAL A 39 -11.27 -9.56 -15.61
CA VAL A 39 -12.15 -8.74 -14.77
C VAL A 39 -13.59 -9.25 -14.79
N LEU A 40 -14.09 -9.70 -15.95
CA LEU A 40 -15.43 -10.27 -16.06
C LEU A 40 -15.54 -11.63 -15.33
N ALA A 41 -14.54 -12.49 -15.43
CA ALA A 41 -14.49 -13.74 -14.66
C ALA A 41 -14.50 -13.47 -13.15
N ASP A 42 -13.76 -12.46 -12.67
CA ASP A 42 -13.77 -12.04 -11.27
C ASP A 42 -15.13 -11.49 -10.82
N LEU A 43 -15.91 -10.87 -11.71
CA LEU A 43 -17.29 -10.48 -11.41
C LEU A 43 -18.18 -11.70 -11.21
N VAL A 44 -18.00 -12.76 -12.00
CA VAL A 44 -18.73 -14.03 -11.83
C VAL A 44 -18.39 -14.66 -10.48
N VAL A 45 -17.12 -14.64 -10.04
CA VAL A 45 -16.75 -15.11 -8.69
C VAL A 45 -17.47 -14.33 -7.59
N ARG A 46 -17.65 -13.01 -7.76
CA ARG A 46 -18.27 -12.14 -6.75
C ARG A 46 -19.79 -12.28 -6.66
N TRP A 47 -20.46 -12.49 -7.79
CA TRP A 47 -21.92 -12.43 -7.89
C TRP A 47 -22.59 -13.76 -8.27
N GLY A 48 -21.81 -14.73 -8.73
CA GLY A 48 -22.20 -16.12 -9.01
C GLY A 48 -21.37 -17.07 -8.15
N SER A 49 -20.94 -18.19 -8.73
CA SER A 49 -20.11 -19.21 -8.06
C SER A 49 -18.69 -19.31 -8.62
N ALA A 50 -17.76 -19.78 -7.80
CA ALA A 50 -16.39 -20.06 -8.24
C ALA A 50 -16.33 -21.17 -9.31
N GLY A 51 -17.27 -22.12 -9.28
CA GLY A 51 -17.37 -23.19 -10.28
C GLY A 51 -17.77 -22.67 -11.66
N GLU A 52 -18.74 -21.76 -11.75
CA GLU A 52 -19.13 -21.12 -13.01
C GLU A 52 -17.97 -20.29 -13.58
N ALA A 53 -17.30 -19.50 -12.73
CA ALA A 53 -16.13 -18.74 -13.17
C ALA A 53 -15.00 -19.66 -13.67
N ALA A 54 -14.75 -20.79 -12.98
CA ALA A 54 -13.77 -21.78 -13.42
C ALA A 54 -14.14 -22.41 -14.78
N ALA A 55 -15.42 -22.68 -15.04
CA ALA A 55 -15.89 -23.17 -16.33
C ALA A 55 -15.65 -22.16 -17.47
N LEU A 56 -15.97 -20.89 -17.25
CA LEU A 56 -15.70 -19.82 -18.23
C LEU A 56 -14.19 -19.66 -18.50
N LEU A 57 -13.36 -19.72 -17.46
CA LEU A 57 -11.89 -19.67 -17.60
C LEU A 57 -11.34 -20.89 -18.36
N SER A 58 -11.92 -22.08 -18.17
CA SER A 58 -11.54 -23.28 -18.92
C SER A 58 -11.75 -23.10 -20.43
N VAL A 59 -12.91 -22.55 -20.82
CA VAL A 59 -13.22 -22.23 -22.23
C VAL A 59 -12.24 -21.19 -22.80
N LEU A 60 -11.92 -20.15 -22.01
CA LEU A 60 -10.94 -19.14 -22.40
C LEU A 60 -9.53 -19.74 -22.58
N ALA A 61 -9.09 -20.61 -21.67
CA ALA A 61 -7.81 -21.29 -21.78
C ALA A 61 -7.73 -22.16 -23.05
N GLY A 62 -8.81 -22.88 -23.40
CA GLY A 62 -8.91 -23.62 -24.65
C GLY A 62 -8.77 -22.74 -25.89
N SER A 63 -9.50 -21.63 -25.95
CA SER A 63 -9.40 -20.68 -27.08
C SER A 63 -7.99 -20.07 -27.21
N LEU A 64 -7.36 -19.70 -26.09
CA LEU A 64 -5.99 -19.18 -26.08
C LEU A 64 -4.97 -20.23 -26.54
N ARG A 65 -5.17 -21.49 -26.15
CA ARG A 65 -4.35 -22.64 -26.60
C ARG A 65 -4.43 -22.82 -28.11
N ASP A 66 -5.64 -22.81 -28.68
CA ASP A 66 -5.88 -22.98 -30.11
C ASP A 66 -5.24 -21.84 -30.92
N ARG A 67 -5.28 -20.62 -30.36
CA ARG A 67 -4.60 -19.43 -30.91
C ARG A 67 -3.10 -19.36 -30.61
N LYS A 68 -2.52 -20.38 -29.96
CA LYS A 68 -1.10 -20.47 -29.54
C LYS A 68 -0.64 -19.33 -28.62
N ARG A 69 -1.56 -18.70 -27.89
CA ARG A 69 -1.28 -17.63 -26.90
C ARG A 69 -0.92 -18.24 -25.53
N TYR A 70 0.12 -19.07 -25.50
CA TYR A 70 0.43 -19.91 -24.33
C TYR A 70 0.76 -19.14 -23.05
N ARG A 71 1.32 -17.93 -23.15
CA ARG A 71 1.58 -17.08 -21.97
C ARG A 71 0.30 -16.63 -21.29
N GLU A 72 -0.70 -16.32 -22.11
CA GLU A 72 -2.03 -15.91 -21.64
C GLU A 72 -2.81 -17.12 -21.14
N GLU A 73 -2.74 -18.24 -21.85
CA GLU A 73 -3.29 -19.53 -21.40
C GLU A 73 -2.79 -19.86 -19.99
N LEU A 74 -1.47 -19.76 -19.73
CA LEU A 74 -0.90 -20.04 -18.41
C LEU A 74 -1.46 -19.12 -17.32
N SER A 75 -1.63 -17.82 -17.60
CA SER A 75 -2.23 -16.87 -16.66
C SER A 75 -3.69 -17.25 -16.31
N VAL A 76 -4.46 -17.67 -17.30
CA VAL A 76 -5.85 -18.11 -17.11
C VAL A 76 -5.92 -19.42 -16.31
N LEU A 77 -5.10 -20.41 -16.65
CA LEU A 77 -5.05 -21.69 -15.94
C LEU A 77 -4.63 -21.53 -14.47
N ARG A 78 -3.70 -20.59 -14.17
CA ARG A 78 -3.34 -20.25 -12.78
C ARG A 78 -4.51 -19.66 -12.01
N ARG A 79 -5.26 -18.75 -12.63
CA ARG A 79 -6.45 -18.18 -11.99
C ARG A 79 -7.50 -19.25 -11.76
N GLN A 80 -7.68 -20.18 -12.69
CA GLN A 80 -8.56 -21.34 -12.50
C GLN A 80 -8.11 -22.20 -11.32
N ALA A 81 -6.80 -22.41 -11.13
CA ALA A 81 -6.25 -23.20 -10.01
C ALA A 81 -6.53 -22.56 -8.64
N GLU A 82 -6.52 -21.22 -8.58
CA GLU A 82 -6.90 -20.49 -7.36
C GLU A 82 -8.38 -20.66 -6.98
N LEU A 83 -9.25 -20.89 -7.98
CA LEU A 83 -10.70 -21.01 -7.78
C LEU A 83 -11.15 -22.47 -7.55
N ALA A 84 -10.60 -23.41 -8.31
CA ALA A 84 -11.01 -24.81 -8.33
C ALA A 84 -10.26 -25.69 -7.30
N GLY A 85 -9.16 -25.20 -6.73
CA GLY A 85 -8.33 -25.98 -5.79
C GLY A 85 -7.52 -27.08 -6.49
N ASP A 86 -7.37 -28.23 -5.82
CA ASP A 86 -6.57 -29.35 -6.31
C ASP A 86 -7.35 -30.18 -7.36
N ASP A 87 -7.13 -29.88 -8.65
CA ASP A 87 -7.65 -30.64 -9.79
C ASP A 87 -6.52 -31.25 -10.63
N ALA A 88 -6.52 -32.58 -10.77
CA ALA A 88 -5.53 -33.33 -11.52
C ALA A 88 -5.61 -33.13 -13.05
N ALA A 89 -6.79 -32.79 -13.60
CA ALA A 89 -6.91 -32.41 -15.01
C ALA A 89 -6.24 -31.06 -15.25
N LEU A 90 -6.58 -30.06 -14.42
CA LEU A 90 -5.97 -28.74 -14.48
C LEU A 90 -4.45 -28.76 -14.28
N ALA A 91 -3.95 -29.58 -13.34
CA ALA A 91 -2.51 -29.76 -13.14
C ALA A 91 -1.80 -30.26 -14.42
N ARG A 92 -2.43 -31.18 -15.16
CA ARG A 92 -1.90 -31.69 -16.44
C ARG A 92 -1.97 -30.64 -17.54
N ASP A 93 -3.04 -29.87 -17.61
CA ASP A 93 -3.17 -28.77 -18.57
C ASP A 93 -2.09 -27.69 -18.35
N ILE A 94 -1.82 -27.33 -17.10
CA ILE A 94 -0.74 -26.38 -16.77
C ILE A 94 0.62 -26.96 -17.14
N ALA A 95 0.90 -28.22 -16.80
CA ALA A 95 2.15 -28.88 -17.17
C ALA A 95 2.36 -28.89 -18.70
N ALA A 96 1.32 -29.22 -19.47
CA ALA A 96 1.36 -29.19 -20.93
C ALA A 96 1.58 -27.78 -21.48
N CYS A 97 0.94 -26.76 -20.90
CA CYS A 97 1.14 -25.36 -21.28
C CYS A 97 2.60 -24.91 -21.04
N ILE A 98 3.19 -25.27 -19.90
CA ILE A 98 4.59 -24.97 -19.59
C ILE A 98 5.54 -25.62 -20.60
N LEU A 99 5.30 -26.87 -21.01
CA LEU A 99 6.11 -27.53 -22.05
C LEU A 99 6.06 -26.78 -23.39
N ARG A 100 4.91 -26.21 -23.75
CA ARG A 100 4.76 -25.40 -24.98
C ARG A 100 5.44 -24.03 -24.87
N LEU A 101 5.55 -23.48 -23.66
CA LEU A 101 6.25 -22.21 -23.40
C LEU A 101 7.77 -22.34 -23.44
N TYR A 102 8.30 -23.51 -23.12
CA TYR A 102 9.73 -23.80 -23.06
C TYR A 102 10.08 -25.02 -23.91
N PRO A 103 9.84 -24.99 -25.24
CA PRO A 103 10.05 -26.16 -26.10
C PRO A 103 11.52 -26.56 -26.21
N ASP A 104 12.43 -25.59 -26.11
CA ASP A 104 13.87 -25.79 -26.28
C ASP A 104 14.62 -26.00 -24.94
N GLU A 105 13.93 -26.07 -23.81
CA GLU A 105 14.55 -26.24 -22.49
C GLU A 105 14.45 -27.70 -22.01
N PRO A 106 15.52 -28.50 -22.15
CA PRO A 106 15.48 -29.94 -21.86
C PRO A 106 15.28 -30.28 -20.38
N LEU A 107 15.51 -29.33 -19.45
CA LEU A 107 15.28 -29.56 -18.02
C LEU A 107 13.81 -29.44 -17.62
N VAL A 108 13.00 -28.66 -18.33
CA VAL A 108 11.60 -28.37 -17.93
C VAL A 108 10.76 -29.63 -17.71
N PRO A 109 10.79 -30.68 -18.56
CA PRO A 109 10.07 -31.92 -18.29
C PRO A 109 10.44 -32.57 -16.95
N ARG A 110 11.74 -32.56 -16.60
CA ARG A 110 12.24 -33.13 -15.34
C ARG A 110 11.88 -32.25 -14.14
N LEU A 111 11.84 -30.94 -14.33
CA LEU A 111 11.42 -29.97 -13.31
C LEU A 111 9.93 -30.11 -13.00
N LEU A 112 9.08 -30.35 -14.01
CA LEU A 112 7.65 -30.64 -13.80
C LEU A 112 7.46 -31.88 -12.93
N GLN A 113 8.21 -32.95 -13.22
CA GLN A 113 8.18 -34.17 -12.40
C GLN A 113 8.68 -33.92 -10.98
N LYS A 114 9.80 -33.20 -10.82
CA LYS A 114 10.38 -32.85 -9.51
C LYS A 114 9.45 -31.97 -8.68
N ALA A 115 8.77 -31.02 -9.32
CA ALA A 115 7.76 -30.16 -8.70
C ALA A 115 6.48 -30.91 -8.36
N GLY A 116 6.23 -32.08 -8.95
CA GLY A 116 5.00 -32.85 -8.77
C GLY A 116 3.83 -32.35 -9.62
N LEU A 117 4.05 -31.38 -10.51
CA LEU A 117 3.00 -30.76 -11.32
C LEU A 117 2.51 -31.72 -12.42
N GLY A 118 1.29 -32.24 -12.25
CA GLY A 118 0.74 -33.30 -13.08
C GLY A 118 1.10 -34.73 -12.61
N TYR A 119 1.75 -34.86 -11.45
CA TYR A 119 2.22 -36.14 -10.87
C TYR A 119 1.63 -36.41 -9.48
N GLY A 120 0.42 -35.93 -9.21
CA GLY A 120 -0.37 -36.27 -8.01
C GLY A 120 -0.01 -35.50 -6.73
N GLN A 121 0.88 -34.51 -6.80
CA GLN A 121 1.11 -33.58 -5.69
C GLN A 121 0.05 -32.48 -5.66
N PRO A 122 -0.20 -31.84 -4.50
CA PRO A 122 -1.11 -30.69 -4.41
C PRO A 122 -0.72 -29.60 -5.40
N LEU A 123 -1.70 -29.08 -6.14
CA LEU A 123 -1.50 -28.18 -7.28
C LEU A 123 -0.80 -26.90 -6.84
N LYS A 124 -1.25 -26.29 -5.73
CA LYS A 124 -0.65 -25.07 -5.20
C LYS A 124 0.84 -25.25 -4.89
N GLN A 125 1.21 -26.31 -4.18
CA GLN A 125 2.60 -26.59 -3.81
C GLN A 125 3.45 -26.87 -5.06
N SER A 126 2.89 -27.60 -6.02
CA SER A 126 3.55 -27.93 -7.27
C SER A 126 3.82 -26.69 -8.14
N LEU A 127 2.88 -25.74 -8.18
CA LEU A 127 3.05 -24.47 -8.87
C LEU A 127 4.12 -23.60 -8.19
N GLU A 128 4.10 -23.48 -6.86
CA GLU A 128 5.12 -22.76 -6.10
C GLU A 128 6.52 -23.38 -6.27
N ALA A 129 6.63 -24.71 -6.37
CA ALA A 129 7.87 -25.38 -6.71
C ALA A 129 8.31 -25.07 -8.15
N MET A 130 7.38 -25.17 -9.10
CA MET A 130 7.68 -24.91 -10.51
C MET A 130 8.13 -23.46 -10.75
N ASP A 131 7.51 -22.48 -10.09
CA ASP A 131 7.90 -21.07 -10.19
C ASP A 131 9.34 -20.83 -9.75
N ARG A 132 9.76 -21.47 -8.65
CA ARG A 132 11.14 -21.40 -8.17
C ARG A 132 12.11 -22.00 -9.18
N TYR A 133 11.76 -23.14 -9.78
CA TYR A 133 12.60 -23.77 -10.79
C TYR A 133 12.71 -22.95 -12.07
N LEU A 134 11.59 -22.43 -12.59
CA LEU A 134 11.58 -21.59 -13.79
C LEU A 134 12.39 -20.30 -13.59
N ALA A 135 12.28 -19.68 -12.41
CA ALA A 135 13.06 -18.49 -12.05
C ALA A 135 14.57 -18.75 -11.95
N LEU A 136 14.99 -20.01 -11.87
CA LEU A 136 16.38 -20.43 -11.66
C LEU A 136 16.88 -21.34 -12.79
N LEU A 137 16.27 -21.31 -13.97
CA LEU A 137 16.74 -22.11 -15.10
C LEU A 137 18.21 -21.78 -15.44
N PRO A 138 19.01 -22.76 -15.91
CA PRO A 138 20.37 -22.48 -16.35
C PRO A 138 20.44 -21.37 -17.39
N GLY A 139 21.47 -20.54 -17.27
CA GLY A 139 21.64 -19.32 -18.05
C GLY A 139 20.91 -18.11 -17.50
N THR A 140 20.00 -18.24 -16.52
CA THR A 140 19.32 -17.09 -15.92
C THR A 140 20.34 -16.22 -15.19
N ALA A 141 20.36 -14.92 -15.51
CA ALA A 141 21.15 -13.94 -14.77
C ALA A 141 20.43 -13.63 -13.45
N VAL A 142 21.17 -13.58 -12.36
CA VAL A 142 20.67 -13.36 -11.01
C VAL A 142 21.54 -12.35 -10.27
N PHE A 143 20.97 -11.71 -9.26
CA PHE A 143 21.70 -10.85 -8.34
C PHE A 143 21.64 -11.40 -6.93
N ASP A 144 22.79 -11.35 -6.25
CA ASP A 144 22.95 -11.65 -4.83
C ASP A 144 23.55 -10.43 -4.11
N ALA A 145 23.03 -10.09 -2.93
CA ALA A 145 23.49 -8.90 -2.22
C ALA A 145 24.96 -8.98 -1.76
N GLU A 146 25.47 -10.18 -1.49
CA GLU A 146 26.85 -10.38 -1.02
C GLU A 146 27.82 -10.67 -2.17
N ASN A 147 27.41 -11.50 -3.14
CA ASN A 147 28.28 -11.96 -4.24
C ASN A 147 28.11 -11.13 -5.53
N GLY A 148 27.11 -10.24 -5.59
CA GLY A 148 26.81 -9.41 -6.75
C GLY A 148 26.13 -10.19 -7.89
N PRO A 149 26.36 -9.81 -9.16
CA PRO A 149 25.73 -10.48 -10.29
C PRO A 149 26.32 -11.88 -10.55
N GLY A 150 25.44 -12.81 -10.92
CA GLY A 150 25.81 -14.17 -11.27
C GLY A 150 24.92 -14.77 -12.35
N ILE A 151 25.32 -15.94 -12.85
CA ILE A 151 24.56 -16.71 -13.84
C ILE A 151 24.31 -18.10 -13.27
N VAL A 152 23.06 -18.55 -13.31
CA VAL A 152 22.73 -19.92 -12.93
C VAL A 152 23.41 -20.87 -13.91
N SER A 153 24.27 -21.74 -13.40
CA SER A 153 25.05 -22.67 -14.21
C SER A 153 24.38 -24.03 -14.39
N SER A 154 23.72 -24.53 -13.33
CA SER A 154 23.04 -25.82 -13.35
C SER A 154 22.08 -25.96 -12.18
N ILE A 155 21.04 -26.78 -12.34
CA ILE A 155 20.21 -27.29 -11.24
C ILE A 155 20.50 -28.79 -11.10
N ASP A 156 20.88 -29.20 -9.90
CA ASP A 156 21.00 -30.60 -9.49
C ASP A 156 19.66 -31.08 -8.91
N LEU A 157 18.93 -31.87 -9.70
CA LEU A 157 17.61 -32.36 -9.32
C LEU A 157 17.64 -33.45 -8.24
N LEU A 158 18.78 -34.15 -8.09
CA LEU A 158 18.95 -35.22 -7.12
C LEU A 158 19.01 -34.62 -5.72
N PHE A 159 19.85 -33.60 -5.54
CA PHE A 159 20.02 -32.91 -4.26
C PHE A 159 19.13 -31.67 -4.09
N ASP A 160 18.34 -31.31 -5.11
CA ASP A 160 17.55 -30.08 -5.17
C ASP A 160 18.38 -28.82 -4.88
N ARG A 161 19.49 -28.70 -5.60
CA ARG A 161 20.44 -27.58 -5.44
C ARG A 161 20.65 -26.83 -6.75
N VAL A 162 20.81 -25.52 -6.65
CA VAL A 162 21.21 -24.68 -7.78
C VAL A 162 22.65 -24.20 -7.58
N LYS A 163 23.42 -24.22 -8.66
CA LYS A 163 24.79 -23.68 -8.71
C LYS A 163 24.80 -22.39 -9.49
N VAL A 164 25.33 -21.34 -8.90
CA VAL A 164 25.44 -20.01 -9.52
C VAL A 164 26.90 -19.62 -9.62
N ARG A 165 27.30 -19.15 -10.81
CA ARG A 165 28.63 -18.61 -11.07
C ARG A 165 28.57 -17.09 -10.94
N PHE A 166 29.24 -16.55 -9.94
CA PHE A 166 29.49 -15.13 -9.78
C PHE A 166 30.87 -14.76 -10.35
N THR A 167 31.20 -13.48 -10.37
CA THR A 167 32.49 -13.00 -10.86
C THR A 167 33.67 -13.56 -10.06
N ALA A 168 33.52 -13.69 -8.74
CA ALA A 168 34.61 -14.10 -7.85
C ALA A 168 34.60 -15.59 -7.46
N ASN A 169 33.43 -16.24 -7.48
CA ASN A 169 33.27 -17.59 -6.96
C ASN A 169 32.09 -18.34 -7.61
N VAL A 170 31.97 -19.62 -7.28
CA VAL A 170 30.78 -20.44 -7.56
C VAL A 170 30.16 -20.81 -6.22
N GLN A 171 28.86 -20.57 -6.09
CA GLN A 171 28.10 -20.93 -4.89
C GLN A 171 27.03 -21.96 -5.23
N SER A 172 26.66 -22.76 -4.23
CA SER A 172 25.63 -23.79 -4.35
C SER A 172 24.69 -23.71 -3.16
N TRP A 173 23.39 -23.66 -3.43
CA TRP A 173 22.35 -23.62 -2.40
C TRP A 173 21.22 -24.56 -2.75
N ASP A 174 20.43 -24.93 -1.75
CA ASP A 174 19.18 -25.64 -1.98
C ASP A 174 18.22 -24.69 -2.72
N THR A 175 17.45 -25.21 -3.69
CA THR A 175 16.57 -24.41 -4.54
C THR A 175 15.64 -23.47 -3.75
N PRO A 176 14.99 -23.90 -2.64
CA PRO A 176 14.15 -23.00 -1.84
C PRO A 176 14.92 -21.83 -1.21
N VAL A 177 16.17 -22.04 -0.82
CA VAL A 177 17.03 -21.00 -0.25
C VAL A 177 17.47 -20.04 -1.34
N ALA A 178 17.91 -20.58 -2.47
CA ALA A 178 18.31 -19.79 -3.62
C ALA A 178 17.18 -18.90 -4.15
N ALA A 179 15.96 -19.43 -4.27
CA ALA A 179 14.82 -18.65 -4.78
C ALA A 179 14.43 -17.47 -3.86
N ARG A 180 14.75 -17.52 -2.56
CA ARG A 180 14.52 -16.41 -1.63
C ARG A 180 15.67 -15.42 -1.60
N ARG A 181 16.89 -15.88 -1.88
CA ARG A 181 18.12 -15.09 -1.77
C ARG A 181 18.47 -14.39 -3.08
N LEU A 182 18.33 -15.10 -4.18
CA LEU A 182 18.69 -14.63 -5.52
C LEU A 182 17.53 -13.87 -6.13
N ARG A 183 17.87 -12.78 -6.82
CA ARG A 183 16.91 -12.00 -7.59
C ARG A 183 17.14 -12.21 -9.09
N PRO A 184 16.25 -12.92 -9.81
CA PRO A 184 16.37 -13.08 -11.25
C PRO A 184 16.33 -11.73 -11.96
N SER A 185 17.26 -11.53 -12.90
CA SER A 185 17.28 -10.39 -13.81
C SER A 185 16.39 -10.71 -15.02
N PRO A 186 15.47 -9.82 -15.41
CA PRO A 186 14.68 -9.98 -16.63
C PRO A 186 15.56 -10.11 -17.89
N ALA A 187 14.97 -10.56 -19.00
CA ALA A 187 15.71 -10.71 -20.27
C ALA A 187 16.31 -9.38 -20.78
N ASP A 188 15.60 -8.27 -20.55
CA ASP A 188 16.05 -6.90 -20.84
C ASP A 188 16.77 -6.24 -19.65
N GLY A 189 17.08 -7.01 -18.60
CA GLY A 189 17.73 -6.55 -17.38
C GLY A 189 19.20 -6.19 -17.57
N PHE A 190 19.70 -5.31 -16.71
CA PHE A 190 21.08 -4.86 -16.75
C PHE A 190 22.05 -6.04 -16.64
N PHE A 191 21.84 -6.96 -15.70
CA PHE A 191 22.75 -8.10 -15.53
C PHE A 191 22.67 -9.10 -16.67
N THR A 192 21.48 -9.32 -17.24
CA THR A 192 21.33 -10.14 -18.44
C THR A 192 22.06 -9.54 -19.63
N LEU A 193 21.88 -8.25 -19.88
CA LEU A 193 22.57 -7.53 -20.97
C LEU A 193 24.08 -7.53 -20.76
N ALA A 194 24.55 -7.29 -19.54
CA ALA A 194 26.00 -7.31 -19.24
C ALA A 194 26.62 -8.69 -19.49
N ALA A 195 25.88 -9.77 -19.20
CA ALA A 195 26.36 -11.13 -19.39
C ALA A 195 26.28 -11.63 -20.84
N ARG A 196 25.21 -11.29 -21.57
CA ARG A 196 24.89 -11.89 -22.87
C ARG A 196 25.12 -10.95 -24.05
N GLU A 197 24.92 -9.65 -23.86
CA GLU A 197 24.91 -8.64 -24.93
C GLU A 197 25.69 -7.36 -24.53
N PRO A 198 26.99 -7.48 -24.22
CA PRO A 198 27.78 -6.35 -23.73
C PRO A 198 27.87 -5.20 -24.74
N ALA A 199 27.81 -5.49 -26.05
CA ALA A 199 27.79 -4.47 -27.09
C ALA A 199 26.50 -3.62 -27.06
N THR A 200 25.34 -4.26 -26.88
CA THR A 200 24.04 -3.57 -26.73
C THR A 200 24.06 -2.67 -25.49
N LEU A 201 24.61 -3.17 -24.37
CA LEU A 201 24.72 -2.38 -23.14
C LEU A 201 25.68 -1.18 -23.31
N ALA A 202 26.79 -1.35 -24.02
CA ALA A 202 27.72 -0.25 -24.31
C ALA A 202 27.08 0.85 -25.17
N GLN A 203 26.28 0.47 -26.17
CA GLN A 203 25.50 1.44 -26.95
C GLN A 203 24.47 2.18 -26.07
N LEU A 204 23.83 1.47 -25.13
CA LEU A 204 22.86 2.06 -24.22
C LEU A 204 23.51 3.05 -23.23
N VAL A 205 24.75 2.77 -22.79
CA VAL A 205 25.56 3.69 -21.97
C VAL A 205 25.76 5.03 -22.70
N GLU A 206 25.99 5.02 -24.00
CA GLU A 206 26.17 6.24 -24.78
C GLU A 206 24.85 6.92 -25.17
N ALA A 207 23.82 6.14 -25.51
CA ALA A 207 22.54 6.66 -25.99
C ALA A 207 21.66 7.20 -24.85
N ASP A 208 21.47 6.41 -23.78
CA ASP A 208 20.62 6.75 -22.64
C ASP A 208 21.22 6.25 -21.31
N PRO A 209 22.19 7.02 -20.75
CA PRO A 209 22.75 6.75 -19.42
C PRO A 209 21.70 6.60 -18.30
N GLY A 210 20.57 7.32 -18.40
CA GLY A 210 19.52 7.26 -17.40
C GLY A 210 18.79 5.92 -17.41
N ARG A 211 18.55 5.36 -18.60
CA ARG A 211 17.99 4.01 -18.77
C ARG A 211 18.92 2.93 -18.23
N VAL A 212 20.24 3.06 -18.39
CA VAL A 212 21.20 2.10 -17.82
C VAL A 212 21.09 2.04 -16.30
N VAL A 213 21.07 3.20 -15.65
CA VAL A 213 20.88 3.27 -14.18
C VAL A 213 19.52 2.69 -13.79
N ALA A 214 18.47 2.97 -14.57
CA ALA A 214 17.13 2.42 -14.31
C ALA A 214 17.10 0.89 -14.34
N LEU A 215 17.74 0.27 -15.35
CA LEU A 215 17.86 -1.18 -15.47
C LEU A 215 18.66 -1.77 -14.30
N TYR A 216 19.76 -1.12 -13.91
CA TYR A 216 20.56 -1.55 -12.76
C TYR A 216 19.74 -1.51 -11.46
N LEU A 217 19.07 -0.39 -11.17
CA LEU A 217 18.22 -0.24 -9.99
C LEU A 217 17.06 -1.23 -9.98
N ARG A 218 16.46 -1.49 -11.15
CA ARG A 218 15.41 -2.49 -11.33
C ARG A 218 15.90 -3.88 -10.95
N ASP A 219 17.14 -4.23 -11.27
CA ASP A 219 17.70 -5.56 -11.07
C ASP A 219 18.25 -5.79 -9.64
N ILE A 220 18.81 -4.78 -8.97
CA ILE A 220 19.24 -4.90 -7.56
C ILE A 220 18.05 -4.89 -6.58
N GLY A 221 16.99 -4.13 -6.87
CA GLY A 221 15.73 -4.17 -6.13
C GLY A 221 15.72 -3.49 -4.77
N HIS A 222 16.84 -2.91 -4.34
CA HIS A 222 16.93 -2.12 -3.12
C HIS A 222 17.41 -0.69 -3.41
N PRO A 223 17.18 0.26 -2.49
CA PRO A 223 17.75 1.60 -2.60
C PRO A 223 19.27 1.54 -2.67
N ALA A 224 19.86 2.24 -3.64
CA ALA A 224 21.30 2.32 -3.81
C ALA A 224 21.79 3.77 -3.80
N GLY A 225 22.89 4.01 -3.11
CA GLY A 225 23.60 5.29 -3.14
C GLY A 225 24.52 5.42 -4.36
N ILE A 226 25.03 6.63 -4.61
CA ILE A 226 25.91 6.90 -5.76
C ILE A 226 27.16 6.03 -5.76
N ALA A 227 27.76 5.78 -4.59
CA ALA A 227 28.96 4.95 -4.45
C ALA A 227 28.70 3.50 -4.89
N GLU A 228 27.53 2.97 -4.54
CA GLU A 228 27.12 1.61 -4.89
C GLU A 228 26.77 1.50 -6.37
N ILE A 229 26.00 2.46 -6.91
CA ILE A 229 25.71 2.54 -8.35
C ILE A 229 27.01 2.63 -9.15
N ARG A 230 27.97 3.47 -8.69
CA ARG A 230 29.30 3.56 -9.32
C ARG A 230 30.03 2.23 -9.28
N ALA A 231 29.97 1.49 -8.17
CA ALA A 231 30.60 0.18 -8.04
C ALA A 231 29.97 -0.87 -8.98
N GLY A 232 28.64 -0.92 -9.05
CA GLY A 232 27.91 -1.87 -9.90
C GLY A 232 28.06 -1.61 -11.40
N LEU A 233 28.27 -0.34 -11.80
CA LEU A 233 28.44 0.05 -13.19
C LEU A 233 29.91 0.03 -13.68
N ARG A 234 30.90 -0.33 -12.85
CA ARG A 234 32.34 -0.32 -13.24
C ARG A 234 32.66 -1.19 -14.44
N GLN A 235 31.88 -2.23 -14.68
CA GLN A 235 32.06 -3.14 -15.80
C GLN A 235 31.69 -2.52 -17.16
N VAL A 236 30.95 -1.41 -17.16
CA VAL A 236 30.41 -0.77 -18.38
C VAL A 236 30.76 0.71 -18.48
N VAL A 237 31.07 1.37 -17.36
CA VAL A 237 31.51 2.77 -17.31
C VAL A 237 32.89 2.83 -16.68
N SER A 238 33.85 3.41 -17.40
CA SER A 238 35.22 3.58 -16.91
C SER A 238 35.29 4.60 -15.76
N ALA A 239 36.34 4.52 -14.95
CA ALA A 239 36.52 5.44 -13.82
C ALA A 239 36.65 6.91 -14.27
N GLU A 240 37.29 7.13 -15.43
CA GLU A 240 37.55 8.44 -16.05
C GLU A 240 36.29 9.05 -16.68
N GLY A 241 35.43 8.22 -17.29
CA GLY A 241 34.18 8.66 -17.92
C GLY A 241 33.01 8.87 -16.94
N TRP A 242 33.20 8.54 -15.66
CA TRP A 242 32.13 8.50 -14.68
C TRP A 242 31.39 9.82 -14.50
N ASP A 243 32.11 10.94 -14.38
CA ASP A 243 31.46 12.24 -14.09
C ASP A 243 30.60 12.72 -15.25
N ALA A 244 31.06 12.52 -16.49
CA ALA A 244 30.32 12.82 -17.70
C ALA A 244 29.08 11.91 -17.83
N PHE A 245 29.25 10.61 -17.60
CA PHE A 245 28.15 9.64 -17.57
C PHE A 245 27.09 10.04 -16.53
N TRP A 246 27.51 10.30 -15.29
CA TRP A 246 26.60 10.59 -14.18
C TRP A 246 25.86 11.92 -14.33
N ALA A 247 26.48 12.93 -14.96
CA ALA A 247 25.81 14.18 -15.30
C ALA A 247 24.65 13.98 -16.30
N ARG A 248 24.85 13.12 -17.30
CA ARG A 248 23.81 12.77 -18.29
C ARG A 248 22.75 11.84 -17.68
N ALA A 249 23.18 10.83 -16.92
CA ALA A 249 22.28 9.88 -16.27
C ALA A 249 21.32 10.56 -15.30
N ARG A 250 21.79 11.54 -14.51
CA ARG A 250 20.94 12.31 -13.58
C ARG A 250 19.75 13.00 -14.27
N LYS A 251 19.94 13.51 -15.49
CA LYS A 251 18.84 14.12 -16.27
C LYS A 251 17.79 13.07 -16.65
N GLY A 252 18.23 11.90 -17.11
CA GLY A 252 17.33 10.79 -17.45
C GLY A 252 16.64 10.18 -16.22
N ILE A 253 17.33 10.14 -15.08
CA ILE A 253 16.78 9.64 -13.80
C ILE A 253 15.67 10.56 -13.29
N ALA A 254 15.87 11.88 -13.29
CA ALA A 254 14.85 12.85 -12.85
C ALA A 254 13.56 12.76 -13.70
N GLY A 255 13.69 12.45 -14.99
CA GLY A 255 12.55 12.22 -15.87
C GLY A 255 11.93 10.82 -15.77
N ASN A 256 12.56 9.86 -15.08
CA ASN A 256 12.14 8.47 -15.06
C ASN A 256 11.08 8.23 -13.98
N ARG A 257 9.84 7.99 -14.41
CA ARG A 257 8.69 7.75 -13.52
C ARG A 257 8.82 6.51 -12.65
N HIS A 258 9.77 5.62 -12.89
CA HIS A 258 9.97 4.41 -12.06
C HIS A 258 11.10 4.57 -11.05
N ILE A 259 11.82 5.69 -11.03
CA ILE A 259 12.91 5.91 -10.07
C ILE A 259 12.44 6.89 -9.00
N GLU A 260 12.42 6.44 -7.75
CA GLU A 260 12.22 7.28 -6.59
C GLU A 260 13.58 7.73 -6.02
N VAL A 261 13.69 9.02 -5.70
CA VAL A 261 14.89 9.59 -5.06
C VAL A 261 14.57 9.85 -3.59
N LEU A 262 15.21 9.10 -2.71
CA LEU A 262 15.09 9.27 -1.25
C LEU A 262 16.21 10.19 -0.78
N THR A 263 15.90 11.25 -0.03
CA THR A 263 16.87 12.32 0.31
C THR A 263 17.33 12.32 1.78
N SER A 264 16.80 11.44 2.63
CA SER A 264 17.17 11.37 4.06
C SER A 264 17.25 9.92 4.55
N PRO A 265 18.26 9.52 5.35
CA PRO A 265 19.40 10.32 5.83
C PRO A 265 20.54 10.50 4.80
N THR A 266 20.54 9.72 3.72
CA THR A 266 21.48 9.86 2.59
C THR A 266 20.72 9.74 1.27
N ARG A 267 21.22 10.41 0.22
CA ARG A 267 20.58 10.39 -1.10
C ARG A 267 20.72 9.01 -1.74
N THR A 268 19.61 8.29 -1.88
CA THR A 268 19.54 6.99 -2.54
C THR A 268 18.51 6.98 -3.66
N TYR A 269 18.66 6.05 -4.58
CA TYR A 269 17.80 5.86 -5.75
C TYR A 269 17.18 4.47 -5.68
N GLN A 270 15.88 4.37 -5.90
CA GLN A 270 15.15 3.10 -5.82
C GLN A 270 14.24 2.92 -7.04
N TRP A 271 14.21 1.71 -7.61
CA TRP A 271 13.24 1.34 -8.63
C TRP A 271 11.88 0.98 -8.01
N ARG A 272 10.80 1.42 -8.66
CA ARG A 272 9.41 1.08 -8.34
C ARG A 272 8.75 0.38 -9.54
N GLU A 273 8.15 -0.79 -9.31
CA GLU A 273 7.42 -1.52 -10.37
C GLU A 273 6.22 -0.74 -10.90
N LYS A 274 5.48 -0.10 -9.99
CA LYS A 274 4.49 0.91 -10.36
C LYS A 274 5.22 2.23 -10.57
N PRO A 275 4.93 2.97 -11.65
CA PRO A 275 5.51 4.30 -11.81
C PRO A 275 5.16 5.11 -10.56
N VAL A 276 6.18 5.72 -9.95
CA VAL A 276 6.04 6.80 -8.98
C VAL A 276 5.03 7.75 -9.59
N GLN A 277 3.85 7.87 -8.97
CA GLN A 277 2.93 8.95 -9.32
C GLN A 277 3.74 10.21 -9.14
N ALA A 278 4.00 10.91 -10.25
CA ALA A 278 4.94 12.01 -10.29
C ALA A 278 4.67 12.92 -9.10
N THR A 279 5.59 12.90 -8.12
CA THR A 279 5.56 13.86 -7.03
C THR A 279 5.72 15.23 -7.70
N GLU A 280 4.80 16.15 -7.43
CA GLU A 280 4.73 17.51 -7.99
C GLU A 280 6.00 18.39 -7.76
N ALA A 281 7.07 17.81 -7.23
CA ALA A 281 8.32 18.48 -6.89
C ALA A 281 9.33 18.58 -8.05
N ASP A 282 9.22 17.79 -9.12
CA ASP A 282 10.24 17.77 -10.20
C ASP A 282 9.77 18.38 -11.54
N ARG A 283 8.67 19.15 -11.53
CA ARG A 283 8.31 20.03 -12.65
C ARG A 283 8.76 21.45 -12.34
N SER A 284 9.97 21.82 -12.77
CA SER A 284 10.17 23.20 -13.23
C SER A 284 9.52 23.36 -14.61
N PRO A 285 8.86 24.49 -14.85
CA PRO A 285 7.63 24.50 -15.62
C PRO A 285 7.92 24.73 -17.10
N ASP A 286 7.46 23.81 -17.94
CA ASP A 286 6.88 24.25 -19.20
C ASP A 286 5.36 24.16 -19.10
N ARG A 287 4.74 25.26 -19.51
CA ARG A 287 3.35 25.66 -19.26
C ARG A 287 2.35 24.64 -19.78
N ALA A 288 1.61 23.99 -18.88
CA ALA A 288 0.21 23.60 -19.09
C ALA A 288 -0.43 23.20 -17.75
N ALA A 289 -1.20 24.15 -17.22
CA ALA A 289 -2.20 24.10 -16.15
C ALA A 289 -2.53 22.72 -15.52
N THR A 290 -2.16 22.56 -14.25
CA THR A 290 -3.13 22.04 -13.27
C THR A 290 -4.28 23.05 -13.22
N PRO A 291 -5.55 22.67 -13.38
CA PRO A 291 -6.64 23.57 -13.08
C PRO A 291 -6.49 24.06 -11.63
N GLY A 292 -6.19 25.35 -11.45
CA GLY A 292 -6.37 26.06 -10.18
C GLY A 292 -5.19 26.24 -9.21
N ALA A 293 -3.93 26.22 -9.66
CA ALA A 293 -2.78 26.57 -8.80
C ALA A 293 -1.95 27.77 -9.29
N ASP A 294 -2.42 28.49 -10.30
CA ASP A 294 -1.86 29.80 -10.63
C ASP A 294 -2.39 30.82 -9.61
N ALA A 295 -1.51 31.70 -9.11
CA ALA A 295 -1.89 32.82 -8.25
C ALA A 295 -3.01 33.66 -8.88
N SER A 296 -3.02 33.77 -10.22
CA SER A 296 -4.09 34.46 -10.94
C SER A 296 -5.46 33.77 -10.81
N TRP A 297 -5.51 32.44 -10.77
CA TRP A 297 -6.78 31.72 -10.57
C TRP A 297 -7.22 31.79 -9.11
N LEU A 298 -6.30 31.62 -8.16
CA LEU A 298 -6.61 31.74 -6.73
C LEU A 298 -7.14 33.13 -6.37
N ALA A 299 -6.72 34.17 -7.10
CA ALA A 299 -7.20 35.54 -6.98
C ALA A 299 -8.60 35.79 -7.60
N GLY A 300 -9.09 34.89 -8.45
CA GLY A 300 -10.38 35.02 -9.14
C GLY A 300 -11.44 34.00 -8.72
N ALA A 301 -11.04 32.81 -8.27
CA ALA A 301 -11.92 31.71 -7.93
C ALA A 301 -12.81 32.00 -6.71
N ASP A 302 -14.03 31.47 -6.74
CA ASP A 302 -14.95 31.55 -5.61
C ASP A 302 -14.58 30.59 -4.46
N VAL A 303 -15.21 30.77 -3.31
CA VAL A 303 -14.87 30.00 -2.09
C VAL A 303 -15.11 28.50 -2.27
N GLU A 304 -16.15 28.09 -2.99
CA GLU A 304 -16.50 26.68 -3.17
C GLU A 304 -15.58 26.02 -4.20
N GLU A 305 -15.19 26.73 -5.26
CA GLU A 305 -14.15 26.32 -6.21
C GLU A 305 -12.81 26.10 -5.49
N LEU A 306 -12.43 27.01 -4.59
CA LEU A 306 -11.20 26.90 -3.79
C LEU A 306 -11.24 25.68 -2.85
N VAL A 307 -12.37 25.45 -2.18
CA VAL A 307 -12.58 24.29 -1.32
C VAL A 307 -12.50 22.99 -2.13
N HIS A 308 -13.20 22.92 -3.27
CA HIS A 308 -13.19 21.75 -4.14
C HIS A 308 -11.78 21.45 -4.67
N ALA A 309 -11.06 22.47 -5.14
CA ALA A 309 -9.68 22.33 -5.58
C ALA A 309 -8.78 21.80 -4.46
N TYR A 310 -8.93 22.33 -3.24
CA TYR A 310 -8.18 21.85 -2.08
C TYR A 310 -8.52 20.40 -1.69
N GLU A 311 -9.77 19.97 -1.81
CA GLU A 311 -10.16 18.59 -1.55
C GLU A 311 -9.54 17.60 -2.54
N MET A 312 -9.43 18.00 -3.82
CA MET A 312 -8.85 17.18 -4.90
C MET A 312 -7.33 16.99 -4.80
N LEU A 313 -6.63 17.77 -3.96
CA LEU A 313 -5.19 17.63 -3.77
C LEU A 313 -4.83 16.31 -3.05
N THR A 314 -4.04 15.46 -3.69
CA THR A 314 -3.68 14.16 -3.12
C THR A 314 -2.41 14.20 -2.26
N SER A 315 -1.56 15.21 -2.42
CA SER A 315 -0.26 15.31 -1.74
C SER A 315 -0.25 16.35 -0.61
N ALA A 316 0.44 16.05 0.50
CA ALA A 316 0.61 16.99 1.61
C ALA A 316 1.43 18.23 1.20
N ALA A 317 2.38 18.06 0.28
CA ALA A 317 3.19 19.15 -0.28
C ALA A 317 2.34 20.11 -1.12
N ALA A 318 1.46 19.60 -1.98
CA ALA A 318 0.54 20.45 -2.74
C ALA A 318 -0.46 21.16 -1.84
N ARG A 319 -1.03 20.47 -0.84
CA ARG A 319 -1.91 21.12 0.15
C ARG A 319 -1.20 22.27 0.85
N ARG A 320 0.03 22.06 1.31
CA ARG A 320 0.85 23.12 1.94
C ARG A 320 1.08 24.29 0.99
N LYS A 321 1.52 24.03 -0.24
CA LYS A 321 1.76 25.07 -1.25
C LYS A 321 0.48 25.84 -1.59
N PHE A 322 -0.64 25.15 -1.75
CA PHE A 322 -1.95 25.74 -2.01
C PHE A 322 -2.37 26.68 -0.87
N ILE A 323 -2.29 26.19 0.37
CA ILE A 323 -2.62 26.97 1.57
C ILE A 323 -1.75 28.25 1.66
N GLN A 324 -0.43 28.11 1.49
CA GLN A 324 0.51 29.24 1.55
C GLN A 324 0.26 30.26 0.42
N THR A 325 0.02 29.77 -0.81
CA THR A 325 -0.23 30.64 -1.96
C THR A 325 -1.57 31.36 -1.80
N LEU A 326 -2.63 30.64 -1.42
CA LEU A 326 -3.95 31.23 -1.18
C LEU A 326 -3.89 32.29 -0.08
N ALA A 327 -3.19 32.00 1.02
CA ALA A 327 -2.96 32.94 2.12
C ALA A 327 -2.26 34.23 1.67
N SER A 328 -1.34 34.14 0.70
CA SER A 328 -0.64 35.31 0.15
C SER A 328 -1.48 36.12 -0.85
N VAL A 329 -2.26 35.44 -1.69
CA VAL A 329 -3.04 36.06 -2.78
C VAL A 329 -4.34 36.68 -2.29
N ARG A 330 -5.01 36.03 -1.33
CA ARG A 330 -6.31 36.45 -0.78
C ARG A 330 -6.15 37.05 0.62
N ALA A 331 -5.19 37.96 0.80
CA ALA A 331 -4.84 38.50 2.12
C ALA A 331 -6.04 39.10 2.90
N GLY A 332 -7.03 39.68 2.20
CA GLY A 332 -8.22 40.28 2.83
C GLY A 332 -9.22 39.29 3.45
N GLU A 333 -9.36 38.09 2.88
CA GLU A 333 -10.33 37.07 3.31
C GLU A 333 -9.65 35.79 3.82
N ARG A 334 -8.32 35.83 3.91
CA ARG A 334 -7.48 34.68 4.21
C ARG A 334 -7.92 33.92 5.46
N ASP A 335 -8.25 34.62 6.54
CA ASP A 335 -8.50 33.94 7.82
C ASP A 335 -9.79 33.08 7.76
N GLU A 336 -10.82 33.59 7.09
CA GLU A 336 -12.07 32.87 6.84
C GLU A 336 -11.84 31.67 5.92
N LEU A 337 -11.07 31.86 4.85
CA LEU A 337 -10.69 30.79 3.93
C LEU A 337 -9.90 29.69 4.64
N LEU A 338 -8.87 30.04 5.40
CA LEU A 338 -8.06 29.09 6.16
C LEU A 338 -8.91 28.33 7.20
N ALA A 339 -9.82 29.03 7.90
CA ALA A 339 -10.77 28.41 8.82
C ALA A 339 -11.72 27.43 8.11
N ARG A 340 -12.12 27.72 6.87
CA ARG A 340 -12.93 26.81 6.04
C ARG A 340 -12.10 25.59 5.62
N LEU A 341 -10.88 25.78 5.12
CA LEU A 341 -9.98 24.71 4.71
C LEU A 341 -9.59 23.78 5.87
N PHE A 342 -9.45 24.31 7.08
CA PHE A 342 -9.17 23.51 8.29
C PHE A 342 -10.30 22.51 8.59
N ARG A 343 -11.55 22.93 8.36
CA ARG A 343 -12.76 22.12 8.58
C ARG A 343 -12.88 20.98 7.57
N VAL A 344 -12.67 21.26 6.28
CA VAL A 344 -12.81 20.27 5.20
C VAL A 344 -11.56 19.39 5.02
N GLY A 345 -10.39 19.87 5.44
CA GLY A 345 -9.13 19.15 5.29
C GLY A 345 -9.13 17.79 5.96
N ARG A 346 -8.50 16.79 5.33
CA ARG A 346 -8.37 15.43 5.90
C ARG A 346 -6.96 15.09 6.37
N ASP A 347 -6.00 15.95 6.05
CA ASP A 347 -4.58 15.74 6.32
C ASP A 347 -4.12 16.50 7.57
N SER A 348 -3.38 15.80 8.44
CA SER A 348 -2.88 16.35 9.70
C SER A 348 -1.80 17.42 9.49
N ARG A 349 -0.95 17.29 8.46
CA ARG A 349 0.11 18.27 8.15
C ARG A 349 -0.44 19.55 7.56
N ALA A 350 -1.47 19.44 6.73
CA ALA A 350 -2.18 20.60 6.20
C ALA A 350 -2.85 21.41 7.32
N ARG A 351 -3.47 20.75 8.31
CA ARG A 351 -4.02 21.42 9.50
C ARG A 351 -2.94 22.11 10.34
N ALA A 352 -1.77 21.48 10.52
CA ALA A 352 -0.64 22.12 11.19
C ALA A 352 -0.13 23.36 10.42
N THR A 353 -0.10 23.31 9.08
CA THR A 353 0.25 24.49 8.27
C THR A 353 -0.75 25.63 8.45
N ILE A 354 -2.05 25.32 8.49
CA ILE A 354 -3.11 26.32 8.70
C ILE A 354 -3.00 26.94 10.10
N GLU A 355 -2.77 26.12 11.12
CA GLU A 355 -2.50 26.59 12.48
C GLU A 355 -1.30 27.53 12.49
N GLU A 356 -0.14 27.11 11.99
CA GLU A 356 1.09 27.91 11.95
C GLU A 356 0.82 29.30 11.35
N LEU A 357 0.14 29.35 10.20
CA LEU A 357 -0.20 30.61 9.52
C LEU A 357 -1.19 31.47 10.31
N LEU A 358 -2.23 30.87 10.89
CA LEU A 358 -3.22 31.64 11.65
C LEU A 358 -2.64 32.17 12.96
N VAL A 359 -1.82 31.37 13.66
CA VAL A 359 -1.13 31.79 14.88
C VAL A 359 -0.12 32.89 14.61
N GLU A 360 0.66 32.78 13.53
CA GLU A 360 1.67 33.79 13.17
C GLU A 360 1.03 35.15 12.88
N ILE A 361 -0.18 35.17 12.30
CA ILE A 361 -0.68 36.40 11.68
C ILE A 361 -1.86 37.00 12.44
N ARG A 362 -2.78 36.19 12.97
CA ARG A 362 -3.88 36.66 13.82
C ARG A 362 -4.30 35.57 14.82
N PRO A 363 -3.69 35.53 16.02
CA PRO A 363 -4.01 34.54 17.05
C PRO A 363 -5.51 34.42 17.38
N GLU A 364 -6.24 35.53 17.33
CA GLU A 364 -7.70 35.57 17.58
C GLU A 364 -8.51 34.76 16.54
N ALA A 365 -8.03 34.70 15.29
CA ALA A 365 -8.64 33.89 14.24
C ALA A 365 -8.40 32.40 14.49
N TRP A 366 -7.22 32.03 14.98
CA TRP A 366 -6.95 30.67 15.44
C TRP A 366 -7.84 30.28 16.62
N ASP A 367 -8.01 31.16 17.60
CA ASP A 367 -8.93 30.91 18.73
C ASP A 367 -10.37 30.69 18.27
N ALA A 368 -10.82 31.40 17.23
CA ALA A 368 -12.13 31.17 16.63
C ALA A 368 -12.24 29.79 15.95
N VAL A 369 -11.18 29.33 15.29
CA VAL A 369 -11.10 27.98 14.71
C VAL A 369 -11.10 26.90 15.79
N LEU A 370 -10.36 27.10 16.89
CA LEU A 370 -10.36 26.22 18.05
C LEU A 370 -11.76 26.12 18.65
N ARG A 371 -12.38 27.24 18.98
CA ARG A 371 -13.73 27.29 19.58
C ARG A 371 -14.76 26.61 18.68
N SER A 372 -14.78 26.92 17.38
CA SER A 372 -15.73 26.32 16.44
C SER A 372 -15.52 24.82 16.24
N SER A 373 -14.28 24.34 16.27
CA SER A 373 -13.96 22.91 16.19
C SER A 373 -14.37 22.16 17.46
N LEU A 374 -14.24 22.79 18.63
CA LEU A 374 -14.67 22.24 19.91
C LEU A 374 -16.20 22.25 20.09
N THR A 375 -16.92 23.24 19.55
CA THR A 375 -18.39 23.25 19.61
C THR A 375 -19.02 22.40 18.51
N GLY A 376 -18.41 22.35 17.32
CA GLY A 376 -18.87 21.60 16.15
C GLY A 376 -18.41 20.14 16.07
N TYR A 377 -17.82 19.58 17.13
CA TYR A 377 -17.19 18.25 17.14
C TYR A 377 -18.08 17.08 16.68
N ARG A 378 -19.41 17.20 16.78
CA ARG A 378 -20.35 16.19 16.24
C ARG A 378 -20.60 16.33 14.73
N GLN A 379 -20.61 17.56 14.21
CA GLN A 379 -20.83 17.85 12.79
C GLN A 379 -19.56 17.60 11.97
N HIS A 380 -18.42 18.00 12.53
CA HIS A 380 -17.11 17.86 11.91
C HIS A 380 -16.13 17.24 12.93
N PRO A 381 -16.12 15.90 13.08
CA PRO A 381 -15.29 15.23 14.08
C PRO A 381 -13.80 15.23 13.75
N GLU A 382 -13.41 15.32 12.47
CA GLU A 382 -12.00 15.28 12.06
C GLU A 382 -11.16 16.46 12.59
N PRO A 383 -11.61 17.73 12.52
CA PRO A 383 -10.95 18.84 13.21
C PRO A 383 -10.78 18.60 14.71
N PHE A 384 -11.84 18.14 15.37
CA PHE A 384 -11.81 17.83 16.81
C PHE A 384 -10.77 16.75 17.15
N ILE A 385 -10.73 15.67 16.37
CA ILE A 385 -9.78 14.58 16.56
C ILE A 385 -8.34 15.09 16.42
N TRP A 386 -8.08 15.97 15.44
CA TRP A 386 -6.75 16.58 15.28
C TRP A 386 -6.38 17.45 16.51
N LEU A 387 -7.34 18.18 17.09
CA LEU A 387 -7.10 18.93 18.34
C LEU A 387 -6.72 18.00 19.49
N VAL A 388 -7.40 16.87 19.62
CA VAL A 388 -7.07 15.85 20.64
C VAL A 388 -5.68 15.26 20.41
N GLU A 389 -5.27 15.03 19.15
CA GLU A 389 -3.92 14.54 18.83
C GLU A 389 -2.81 15.55 19.18
N ASN A 390 -3.13 16.83 19.23
CA ASN A 390 -2.17 17.92 19.38
C ASN A 390 -2.33 18.72 20.69
N TYR A 391 -3.27 18.38 21.57
CA TYR A 391 -3.65 19.21 22.71
C TYR A 391 -2.47 19.60 23.63
N GLY A 392 -1.46 18.72 23.76
CA GLY A 392 -0.30 18.96 24.61
C GLY A 392 0.60 20.12 24.18
N ARG A 393 0.47 20.60 22.94
CA ARG A 393 1.17 21.80 22.42
C ARG A 393 0.23 22.98 22.16
N LEU A 394 -1.08 22.80 22.29
CA LEU A 394 -2.08 23.82 22.01
C LEU A 394 -2.41 24.59 23.29
N THR A 395 -2.44 25.92 23.19
CA THR A 395 -2.92 26.78 24.27
C THR A 395 -4.44 26.92 24.20
N GLY A 396 -5.11 27.08 25.35
CA GLY A 396 -6.56 27.34 25.41
C GLY A 396 -7.46 26.11 25.17
N VAL A 397 -6.90 24.90 25.09
CA VAL A 397 -7.65 23.66 24.98
C VAL A 397 -7.65 22.94 26.32
N SER A 398 -8.82 22.82 26.96
CA SER A 398 -8.98 22.09 28.23
C SER A 398 -9.02 20.57 28.00
N PRO A 399 -8.08 19.79 28.57
CA PRO A 399 -8.13 18.33 28.62
C PRO A 399 -9.46 17.78 29.12
N ARG A 400 -10.06 18.40 30.16
CA ARG A 400 -11.40 18.02 30.66
C ARG A 400 -12.46 18.14 29.57
N GLY A 401 -12.45 19.27 28.85
CA GLY A 401 -13.36 19.52 27.74
C GLY A 401 -13.20 18.52 26.59
N LEU A 402 -11.97 18.09 26.30
CA LEU A 402 -11.68 17.09 25.29
C LEU A 402 -12.17 15.70 25.71
N LEU A 403 -11.84 15.27 26.93
CA LEU A 403 -12.24 13.96 27.45
C LEU A 403 -13.77 13.79 27.43
N SER A 404 -14.51 14.78 27.91
CA SER A 404 -15.98 14.73 27.92
C SER A 404 -16.57 14.57 26.51
N ARG A 405 -15.98 15.24 25.50
CA ARG A 405 -16.41 15.15 24.09
C ARG A 405 -16.02 13.83 23.43
N ILE A 406 -14.87 13.24 23.78
CA ILE A 406 -14.50 11.91 23.31
C ILE A 406 -15.49 10.87 23.83
N VAL A 407 -15.81 10.92 25.14
CA VAL A 407 -16.80 10.03 25.75
C VAL A 407 -18.17 10.19 25.08
N ASP A 408 -18.59 11.42 24.81
CA ASP A 408 -19.81 11.72 24.06
C ASP A 408 -19.84 11.07 22.67
N LEU A 409 -18.77 11.20 21.87
CA LEU A 409 -18.69 10.57 20.55
C LEU A 409 -18.67 9.02 20.63
N LEU A 410 -18.14 8.45 21.71
CA LEU A 410 -18.13 7.00 21.94
C LEU A 410 -19.48 6.45 22.41
N GLU A 411 -20.40 7.30 22.90
CA GLU A 411 -21.75 6.90 23.31
C GLU A 411 -22.70 6.73 22.12
N HIS A 412 -22.43 7.36 20.98
CA HIS A 412 -23.30 7.36 19.80
C HIS A 412 -22.81 6.44 18.67
N GLU A 413 -23.68 5.55 18.20
CA GLU A 413 -23.35 4.58 17.13
C GLU A 413 -23.08 5.22 15.76
N THR A 414 -23.58 6.44 15.52
CA THR A 414 -23.30 7.22 14.31
C THR A 414 -21.80 7.43 14.09
N PHE A 415 -21.01 7.46 15.17
CA PHE A 415 -19.56 7.64 15.14
C PHE A 415 -18.78 6.33 15.28
N LYS A 416 -19.42 5.16 15.12
CA LYS A 416 -18.79 3.85 15.28
C LYS A 416 -17.52 3.66 14.43
N LYS A 417 -17.46 4.26 13.24
CA LYS A 417 -16.26 4.27 12.37
C LYS A 417 -15.05 4.97 13.00
N LEU A 418 -15.28 5.90 13.92
CA LEU A 418 -14.24 6.67 14.62
C LEU A 418 -13.84 6.05 15.96
N TRP A 419 -14.61 5.09 16.50
CA TRP A 419 -14.42 4.54 17.84
C TRP A 419 -13.01 4.00 18.04
N THR A 420 -12.46 3.26 17.08
CA THR A 420 -11.09 2.73 17.19
C THR A 420 -10.05 3.84 17.37
N ARG A 421 -10.17 4.95 16.63
CA ARG A 421 -9.26 6.09 16.73
C ARG A 421 -9.46 6.83 18.06
N LEU A 422 -10.70 7.09 18.45
CA LEU A 422 -11.04 7.75 19.72
C LEU A 422 -10.56 6.96 20.94
N ARG A 423 -10.74 5.63 20.95
CA ARG A 423 -10.20 4.73 21.98
C ARG A 423 -8.67 4.80 22.05
N LYS A 424 -7.99 4.82 20.89
CA LYS A 424 -6.54 4.96 20.85
C LYS A 424 -6.09 6.28 21.46
N LEU A 425 -6.82 7.38 21.24
CA LEU A 425 -6.54 8.68 21.84
C LEU A 425 -6.75 8.68 23.36
N LEU A 426 -7.79 8.01 23.86
CA LEU A 426 -8.00 7.84 25.31
C LEU A 426 -6.83 7.10 25.98
N ALA A 427 -6.36 6.01 25.37
CA ALA A 427 -5.28 5.19 25.91
C ALA A 427 -3.86 5.70 25.56
N GLY A 428 -3.75 6.77 24.78
CA GLY A 428 -2.47 7.34 24.34
C GLY A 428 -1.60 7.77 25.52
N ASP A 429 -0.28 7.59 25.40
CA ASP A 429 0.73 7.96 26.40
C ASP A 429 0.38 7.54 27.83
N LYS A 430 -0.07 6.28 28.00
CA LYS A 430 -0.54 5.74 29.30
C LYS A 430 -1.66 6.59 29.91
N TYR A 431 -2.69 6.88 29.10
CA TYR A 431 -3.86 7.67 29.52
C TYR A 431 -3.54 9.12 29.92
N ARG A 432 -2.53 9.74 29.29
CA ARG A 432 -2.10 11.12 29.60
C ARG A 432 -3.23 12.14 29.52
N LEU A 433 -4.13 12.01 28.53
CA LEU A 433 -5.28 12.90 28.39
C LEU A 433 -6.24 12.77 29.59
N VAL A 434 -6.46 11.54 30.05
CA VAL A 434 -7.33 11.26 31.20
C VAL A 434 -6.72 11.85 32.46
N ALA A 435 -5.44 11.59 32.71
CA ALA A 435 -4.72 12.15 33.86
C ALA A 435 -4.76 13.70 33.85
N ALA A 436 -4.47 14.32 32.71
CA ALA A 436 -4.52 15.78 32.57
C ALA A 436 -5.94 16.35 32.77
N ALA A 437 -6.98 15.65 32.31
CA ALA A 437 -8.37 16.04 32.55
C ALA A 437 -8.74 15.99 34.04
N LEU A 438 -8.26 14.98 34.77
CA LEU A 438 -8.52 14.83 36.21
C LEU A 438 -7.88 15.93 37.06
N GLU A 439 -6.79 16.54 36.60
CA GLU A 439 -6.20 17.72 37.25
C GLU A 439 -7.10 18.96 37.17
N GLU A 440 -7.99 19.04 36.17
CA GLU A 440 -8.91 20.18 35.96
C GLU A 440 -10.33 19.92 36.47
N THR A 441 -10.58 18.75 37.09
CA THR A 441 -11.93 18.28 37.43
C THR A 441 -12.11 18.25 38.94
N ASP A 442 -13.28 18.62 39.45
CA ASP A 442 -13.63 18.41 40.86
C ASP A 442 -14.19 17.00 41.11
N GLU A 443 -14.32 16.59 42.38
CA GLU A 443 -14.75 15.24 42.73
C GLU A 443 -16.17 14.90 42.20
N ALA A 444 -17.09 15.87 42.22
CA ALA A 444 -18.47 15.66 41.78
C ALA A 444 -18.55 15.51 40.25
N GLU A 445 -17.77 16.29 39.51
CA GLU A 445 -17.61 16.16 38.07
C GLU A 445 -16.91 14.86 37.68
N ALA A 446 -15.87 14.47 38.42
CA ALA A 446 -15.15 13.21 38.21
C ALA A 446 -16.10 12.01 38.41
N ALA A 447 -16.95 12.04 39.44
CA ALA A 447 -17.97 11.03 39.66
C ALA A 447 -18.92 10.88 38.45
N ARG A 448 -19.43 12.00 37.92
CA ARG A 448 -20.32 12.00 36.75
C ARG A 448 -19.63 11.45 35.50
N LEU A 449 -18.38 11.84 35.27
CA LEU A 449 -17.61 11.41 34.11
C LEU A 449 -17.26 9.92 34.18
N LEU A 450 -16.85 9.43 35.35
CA LEU A 450 -16.58 8.01 35.59
C LEU A 450 -17.82 7.16 35.33
N GLU A 451 -18.99 7.60 35.79
CA GLU A 451 -20.24 6.88 35.57
C GLU A 451 -20.62 6.79 34.08
N ARG A 452 -20.40 7.88 33.32
CA ARG A 452 -20.56 7.86 31.86
C ARG A 452 -19.61 6.87 31.20
N ILE A 453 -18.35 6.85 31.60
CA ILE A 453 -17.34 5.92 31.06
C ILE A 453 -17.70 4.47 31.36
N ARG A 454 -18.15 4.16 32.59
CA ARG A 454 -18.62 2.83 32.98
C ARG A 454 -19.79 2.35 32.12
N ARG A 455 -20.76 3.23 31.85
CA ARG A 455 -21.94 2.93 31.03
C ARG A 455 -21.70 2.92 29.53
N SER A 456 -20.61 3.54 29.06
CA SER A 456 -20.32 3.65 27.62
C SER A 456 -20.15 2.28 26.96
N ARG A 457 -20.90 2.00 25.90
CA ARG A 457 -20.72 0.80 25.06
C ARG A 457 -19.52 0.93 24.12
N GLY A 458 -19.06 2.16 23.91
CA GLY A 458 -17.95 2.48 23.04
C GLY A 458 -16.58 2.24 23.66
N ILE A 459 -16.46 1.74 24.89
CA ILE A 459 -15.18 1.51 25.59
C ILE A 459 -15.13 0.04 26.04
N GLU A 460 -14.01 -0.65 25.80
CA GLU A 460 -13.80 -2.03 26.23
C GLU A 460 -13.75 -2.16 27.76
N PRO A 461 -14.25 -3.27 28.35
CA PRO A 461 -14.27 -3.46 29.82
C PRO A 461 -12.92 -3.20 30.50
N PHE A 462 -11.85 -3.81 30.01
CA PHE A 462 -10.51 -3.64 30.60
C PHE A 462 -10.04 -2.17 30.62
N ARG A 463 -10.40 -1.37 29.61
CA ARG A 463 -10.05 0.06 29.57
C ARG A 463 -10.86 0.88 30.55
N LYS A 464 -12.11 0.48 30.80
CA LYS A 464 -12.94 1.12 31.85
C LYS A 464 -12.30 0.89 33.21
N ASP A 465 -11.78 -0.31 33.45
CA ASP A 465 -11.12 -0.65 34.71
C ASP A 465 -9.81 0.16 34.88
N GLU A 466 -8.99 0.24 33.84
CA GLU A 466 -7.76 1.06 33.84
C GLU A 466 -8.06 2.56 34.05
N ILE A 467 -9.09 3.09 33.38
CA ILE A 467 -9.52 4.48 33.59
C ILE A 467 -10.09 4.67 35.00
N ALA A 468 -10.90 3.74 35.50
CA ALA A 468 -11.46 3.81 36.85
C ALA A 468 -10.37 3.82 37.93
N ALA A 469 -9.28 3.06 37.73
CA ALA A 469 -8.13 3.08 38.61
C ALA A 469 -7.46 4.47 38.68
N LEU A 470 -7.36 5.19 37.55
CA LEU A 470 -6.84 6.57 37.53
C LEU A 470 -7.75 7.55 38.28
N PHE A 471 -9.07 7.40 38.12
CA PHE A 471 -10.04 8.20 38.88
C PHE A 471 -9.94 7.91 40.37
N GLY A 472 -9.83 6.65 40.78
CA GLY A 472 -9.68 6.25 42.18
C GLY A 472 -8.36 6.73 42.80
N ALA A 473 -7.27 6.73 42.02
CA ALA A 473 -5.99 7.25 42.48
C ALA A 473 -6.02 8.75 42.78
N LYS A 474 -6.77 9.54 41.98
CA LYS A 474 -6.93 10.99 42.19
C LYS A 474 -8.02 11.33 43.21
N PHE A 475 -9.13 10.60 43.19
CA PHE A 475 -10.31 10.80 44.03
C PHE A 475 -10.67 9.48 44.74
N PRO A 476 -10.01 9.15 45.86
CA PRO A 476 -10.23 7.90 46.58
C PRO A 476 -11.68 7.65 46.99
N ALA A 477 -12.46 8.71 47.24
CA ALA A 477 -13.88 8.62 47.58
C ALA A 477 -14.76 8.02 46.45
N LEU A 478 -14.28 8.00 45.20
CA LEU A 478 -14.98 7.40 44.07
C LEU A 478 -14.79 5.88 43.97
N VAL A 479 -13.85 5.31 44.73
CA VAL A 479 -13.68 3.87 44.87
C VAL A 479 -14.78 3.38 45.80
N LYS A 480 -15.92 2.98 45.23
CA LYS A 480 -16.89 2.18 45.98
C LYS A 480 -16.30 0.79 46.19
N ASP A 481 -16.26 0.40 47.46
CA ASP A 481 -15.88 -0.92 47.93
C ASP A 481 -16.89 -1.94 47.39
N ASP A 482 -16.55 -2.62 46.29
CA ASP A 482 -17.34 -3.74 45.76
C ASP A 482 -17.07 -5.05 46.56
N SER A 483 -16.37 -4.98 47.69
CA SER A 483 -16.50 -6.03 48.71
C SER A 483 -17.81 -5.84 49.47
N GLY A 484 -18.89 -6.39 48.91
CA GLY A 484 -19.97 -6.91 49.75
C GLY A 484 -19.38 -7.81 50.85
N PRO A 485 -20.02 -7.92 52.03
CA PRO A 485 -19.47 -8.71 53.12
C PRO A 485 -19.18 -10.13 52.63
N VAL A 486 -17.90 -10.49 52.57
CA VAL A 486 -17.49 -11.87 52.36
C VAL A 486 -17.89 -12.61 53.62
N VAL A 487 -19.07 -13.23 53.57
CA VAL A 487 -19.51 -14.17 54.60
C VAL A 487 -18.61 -15.40 54.48
N TRP A 488 -17.62 -15.50 55.36
CA TRP A 488 -16.88 -16.74 55.55
C TRP A 488 -17.79 -17.72 56.29
N SER A 489 -18.45 -18.62 55.56
CA SER A 489 -19.02 -19.83 56.13
C SER A 489 -17.91 -20.88 56.25
N SER A 490 -17.68 -21.38 57.46
CA SER A 490 -16.84 -22.56 57.65
C SER A 490 -17.60 -23.81 57.24
N VAL A 491 -16.87 -24.82 56.73
CA VAL A 491 -17.38 -26.09 56.19
C VAL A 491 -18.28 -26.88 57.18
N ALA A 492 -18.33 -26.50 58.46
CA ALA A 492 -19.23 -27.09 59.45
C ALA A 492 -20.70 -26.62 59.38
N GLY A 493 -21.06 -25.70 58.47
CA GLY A 493 -22.41 -25.16 58.34
C GLY A 493 -23.24 -25.65 57.13
N ILE A 494 -22.72 -26.60 56.33
CA ILE A 494 -23.41 -27.09 55.11
C ILE A 494 -23.93 -28.53 55.26
N GLU A 495 -23.76 -29.15 56.43
CA GLU A 495 -24.39 -30.45 56.76
C GLU A 495 -25.24 -30.32 58.04
N GLN A 496 -26.40 -29.68 57.93
CA GLN A 496 -27.62 -30.01 58.68
C GLN A 496 -28.86 -29.78 57.83
#